data_AF-A0A7Y1X9G6-F1
#
_entry.id   AF-A0A7Y1X9G6-F1
#
_cell.length_a   1.000
_cell.length_b   1.000
_cell.length_c   1.000
_cell.angle_alpha   90.00
_cell.angle_beta   90.00
_cell.angle_gamma   90.00
#
_symmetry.space_group_name_H-M   'P 1'
#
loop_
_entity.id
_entity.type
_entity.pdbx_description
1 polymer ?
#
loop_
_entity_poly.entity_id
_entity_poly.type
_entity_poly.pdbx_seq_one_letter_code
_entity_poly.pdbx_strand_id
1 'polypeptide(L)'
;MAQTADDPAWDQPIEQAMARVLEVLGEDIGVPAIVFESEDPVGFHGPIISSVPSGDGGLRLFDAFVALAETPGFYEVKRGRDARPDPGPRP
;
A
#
# COMPACT_ATOMS: atom_id res chain seq x y z
N MET A 1 -1.49 -25.64 -2.46
CA MET A 1 -2.76 -25.38 -1.73
C MET A 1 -2.41 -24.82 -0.37
N ALA A 2 -3.15 -23.82 0.10
CA ALA A 2 -2.90 -23.09 1.34
C ALA A 2 -3.27 -23.95 2.56
N GLN A 3 -2.30 -24.63 3.15
CA GLN A 3 -2.50 -25.57 4.27
C GLN A 3 -2.90 -24.87 5.59
N THR A 4 -2.74 -23.56 5.66
CA THR A 4 -2.97 -22.75 6.87
C THR A 4 -4.18 -21.83 6.74
N ALA A 5 -5.00 -22.00 5.70
CA ALA A 5 -6.16 -21.13 5.47
C ALA A 5 -7.16 -21.16 6.64
N ASP A 6 -7.29 -22.32 7.29
CA ASP A 6 -8.18 -22.53 8.44
C ASP A 6 -7.40 -22.63 9.78
N ASP A 7 -6.12 -22.22 9.80
CA ASP A 7 -5.28 -22.27 11.00
C ASP A 7 -5.41 -20.95 11.79
N PRO A 8 -6.12 -20.95 12.94
CA PRO A 8 -6.36 -19.74 13.73
C PRO A 8 -5.08 -19.16 14.36
N ALA A 9 -3.95 -19.88 14.32
CA ALA A 9 -2.67 -19.34 14.77
C ALA A 9 -2.24 -18.07 14.00
N TRP A 10 -2.79 -17.84 12.80
CA TRP A 10 -2.50 -16.67 11.98
C TRP A 10 -3.41 -15.47 12.22
N ASP A 11 -4.54 -15.65 12.90
CA ASP A 11 -5.52 -14.57 13.11
C ASP A 11 -4.89 -13.40 13.88
N GLN A 12 -4.29 -13.68 15.04
CA GLN A 12 -3.68 -12.64 15.87
C GLN A 12 -2.51 -11.90 15.16
N PRO A 13 -1.54 -12.58 14.50
CA PRO A 13 -0.53 -11.88 13.72
C PRO A 13 -1.09 -10.98 12.61
N ILE A 14 -2.14 -11.43 11.91
CA ILE A 14 -2.77 -10.66 10.83
C ILE A 14 -3.46 -9.42 11.40
N GLU A 15 -4.21 -9.57 12.50
CA GLU A 15 -4.87 -8.46 13.19
C GLU A 15 -3.86 -7.41 13.68
N GLN A 16 -2.73 -7.85 14.26
CA GLN A 16 -1.67 -6.97 14.71
C GLN A 16 -0.99 -6.22 13.55
N ALA A 17 -0.73 -6.91 12.44
CA ALA A 17 -0.17 -6.27 11.25
C ALA A 17 -1.12 -5.22 10.69
N MET A 18 -2.44 -5.50 10.67
CA MET A 18 -3.45 -4.55 10.20
C MET A 18 -3.59 -3.36 11.15
N ALA A 19 -3.61 -3.60 12.46
CA ALA A 19 -3.66 -2.55 13.47
C ALA A 19 -2.51 -1.56 13.31
N ARG A 20 -1.28 -2.04 13.07
CA ARG A 20 -0.12 -1.19 12.82
C ARG A 20 -0.26 -0.30 11.58
N VAL A 21 -0.91 -0.79 10.52
CA VAL A 21 -1.22 0.03 9.34
C VAL A 21 -2.21 1.15 9.72
N LEU A 22 -3.27 0.82 10.45
CA LEU A 22 -4.28 1.79 10.88
C LEU A 22 -3.74 2.84 11.86
N GLU A 23 -2.81 2.45 12.75
CA GLU A 23 -2.12 3.38 13.65
C GLU A 23 -1.34 4.45 12.88
N VAL A 24 -0.75 4.10 11.74
CA VAL A 24 0.06 5.03 10.93
C VAL A 24 -0.81 5.84 9.96
N LEU A 25 -1.78 5.20 9.29
CA LEU A 25 -2.56 5.84 8.21
C LEU A 25 -3.88 6.47 8.70
N GLY A 26 -4.41 6.02 9.84
CA GLY A 26 -5.75 6.37 10.33
C GLY A 26 -6.83 5.32 10.01
N GLU A 27 -7.93 5.35 10.77
CA GLU A 27 -8.98 4.30 10.78
C GLU A 27 -9.85 4.25 9.51
N ASP A 28 -9.92 5.33 8.72
CA ASP A 28 -10.81 5.45 7.54
C ASP A 28 -10.09 5.27 6.19
N ILE A 29 -8.91 4.65 6.19
CA ILE A 29 -8.11 4.48 4.97
C ILE A 29 -8.43 3.15 4.27
N GLY A 30 -8.68 3.23 2.96
CA GLY A 30 -8.91 2.06 2.12
C GLY A 30 -7.62 1.36 1.65
N VAL A 31 -7.78 0.37 0.78
CA VAL A 31 -6.66 -0.26 0.05
C VAL A 31 -6.49 0.37 -1.34
N PRO A 32 -5.28 0.34 -1.94
CA PRO A 32 -4.01 -0.14 -1.38
C PRO A 32 -3.44 0.81 -0.31
N ALA A 33 -2.71 0.25 0.66
CA ALA A 33 -2.03 0.99 1.72
C ALA A 33 -0.56 0.57 1.78
N ILE A 34 0.33 1.53 2.01
CA ILE A 34 1.76 1.29 2.24
C ILE A 34 2.24 2.08 3.45
N VAL A 35 3.06 1.44 4.28
CA VAL A 35 3.78 2.07 5.40
C VAL A 35 5.27 2.02 5.07
N PHE A 36 5.94 3.16 5.20
CA PHE A 36 7.39 3.28 5.17
C PHE A 36 7.91 3.18 6.59
N GLU A 37 8.63 2.10 6.90
CA GLU A 37 9.21 1.90 8.22
C GLU A 37 10.45 2.80 8.40
N SER A 38 10.40 3.67 9.40
CA SER A 38 11.47 4.58 9.82
C SER A 38 11.36 4.84 11.33
N GLU A 39 12.17 5.75 11.88
CA GLU A 39 12.04 6.18 13.29
C GLU A 39 10.66 6.80 13.57
N ASP A 40 10.12 7.56 12.60
CA ASP A 40 8.78 8.15 12.60
C ASP A 40 8.00 7.63 11.38
N PRO A 41 7.31 6.48 11.50
CA PRO A 41 6.65 5.84 10.37
C PRO A 41 5.62 6.74 9.69
N VAL A 42 5.62 6.70 8.36
CA VAL A 42 4.66 7.42 7.51
C VAL A 42 4.03 6.44 6.55
N GLY A 43 2.77 6.64 6.20
CA GLY A 43 2.07 5.77 5.28
C GLY A 43 1.03 6.52 4.47
N PHE A 44 0.63 5.90 3.36
CA PHE A 44 -0.31 6.50 2.41
C PHE A 44 -1.34 5.50 1.90
N HIS A 45 -2.52 6.04 1.59
CA HIS A 45 -3.45 5.40 0.65
C HIS A 45 -2.88 5.49 -0.76
N GLY A 46 -2.38 4.38 -1.30
CA GLY A 46 -1.75 4.31 -2.60
C GLY A 46 -0.44 3.52 -2.63
N PRO A 47 0.29 3.54 -3.76
CA PRO A 47 -0.10 4.19 -5.01
C PRO A 47 -1.29 3.50 -5.66
N ILE A 48 -2.27 4.30 -6.10
CA ILE A 48 -3.48 3.79 -6.74
C ILE A 48 -3.25 3.71 -8.25
N ILE A 49 -3.04 2.50 -8.75
CA ILE A 49 -2.73 2.24 -10.16
C ILE A 49 -3.74 1.27 -10.79
N SER A 50 -4.03 1.45 -12.08
CA SER A 50 -4.87 0.54 -12.85
C SER A 50 -4.09 -0.64 -13.42
N SER A 51 -2.82 -0.46 -13.77
CA SER A 51 -1.95 -1.52 -14.28
C SER A 51 -0.54 -1.42 -13.67
N VAL A 52 0.17 -2.55 -13.63
CA VAL A 52 1.54 -2.60 -13.11
C VAL A 52 2.49 -1.91 -14.09
N PRO A 53 3.26 -0.88 -13.67
CA PRO A 53 4.27 -0.27 -14.52
C PRO A 53 5.34 -1.27 -14.95
N SER A 54 5.70 -1.27 -16.24
CA SER A 54 6.75 -2.17 -16.78
C SER A 54 8.16 -1.61 -16.59
N GLY A 55 9.13 -2.49 -16.35
CA GLY A 55 10.56 -2.14 -16.26
C GLY A 55 10.83 -1.04 -15.24
N ASP A 56 11.68 -0.08 -15.60
CA ASP A 56 12.08 1.04 -14.73
C ASP A 56 10.90 1.94 -14.30
N GLY A 57 9.74 1.82 -14.93
CA GLY A 57 8.54 2.57 -14.55
C GLY A 57 8.08 2.27 -13.11
N GLY A 58 8.26 1.03 -12.64
CA GLY A 58 7.89 0.66 -11.27
C GLY A 58 8.80 1.31 -10.24
N LEU A 59 10.12 1.29 -10.51
CA LEU A 59 11.12 1.93 -9.65
C LEU A 59 10.90 3.44 -9.57
N ARG A 60 10.72 4.12 -10.72
CA ARG A 60 10.45 5.56 -10.73
C ARG A 60 9.20 5.94 -9.95
N LEU A 61 8.14 5.12 -10.02
CA LEU A 61 6.92 5.36 -9.23
C LEU A 61 7.19 5.21 -7.74
N PHE A 62 7.93 4.16 -7.35
CA PHE A 62 8.26 3.92 -5.95
C PHE A 62 9.16 5.02 -5.38
N ASP A 63 10.21 5.44 -6.11
CA ASP A 63 11.10 6.53 -5.71
C ASP A 63 10.34 7.84 -5.48
N ALA A 64 9.37 8.16 -6.35
CA ALA A 64 8.51 9.32 -6.16
C ALA A 64 7.66 9.20 -4.88
N PHE A 65 7.16 8.00 -4.55
CA PHE A 65 6.37 7.76 -3.34
C PHE A 65 7.22 7.87 -2.06
N VAL A 66 8.47 7.41 -2.10
CA VAL A 66 9.45 7.63 -1.02
C VAL A 66 9.70 9.12 -0.82
N ALA A 67 9.91 9.88 -1.90
CA ALA A 67 10.11 11.34 -1.80
C ALA A 67 8.88 12.06 -1.19
N LEU A 68 7.66 11.58 -1.47
CA LEU A 68 6.45 12.09 -0.81
C LEU A 68 6.42 11.75 0.69
N ALA A 69 6.82 10.54 1.07
CA ALA A 69 6.94 10.11 2.47
C ALA A 69 7.96 10.96 3.25
N GLU A 70 9.07 11.33 2.62
CA GLU A 70 10.12 12.16 3.22
C GLU A 70 9.78 13.66 3.26
N THR A 71 8.64 14.08 2.70
CA THR A 71 8.22 15.48 2.69
C THR A 71 7.26 15.77 3.85
N PRO A 72 7.69 16.48 4.91
CA PRO A 72 6.81 16.76 6.05
C PRO A 72 5.60 17.60 5.63
N GLY A 73 4.41 17.19 6.08
CA GLY A 73 3.15 17.89 5.78
C GLY A 73 2.57 17.60 4.39
N PHE A 74 3.11 16.62 3.66
CA PHE A 74 2.42 16.04 2.51
C PHE A 74 1.30 15.10 2.99
N TYR A 75 0.08 15.29 2.47
CA TYR A 75 -1.09 14.51 2.89
C TYR A 75 -1.78 13.77 1.74
N GLU A 76 -1.94 14.39 0.56
CA GLU A 76 -2.64 13.76 -0.55
C GLU A 76 -2.24 14.32 -1.92
N VAL A 77 -2.18 13.43 -2.92
CA VAL A 77 -2.22 13.78 -4.34
C VAL A 77 -3.28 12.91 -5.02
N LYS A 78 -4.19 13.52 -5.78
CA LYS A 78 -5.32 12.81 -6.39
C LYS A 78 -5.62 13.30 -7.79
N ARG A 79 -5.98 12.35 -8.66
CA ARG A 79 -6.57 12.61 -9.98
C ARG A 79 -7.84 11.80 -10.18
N GLY A 80 -8.69 12.24 -11.11
CA GLY A 80 -9.86 11.46 -11.54
C GLY A 80 -9.45 10.10 -12.10
N ARG A 81 -10.29 9.08 -11.89
CA ARG A 81 -10.10 7.73 -12.41
C ARG A 81 -11.00 7.52 -13.63
N ASP A 82 -10.41 7.04 -14.71
CA ASP A 82 -11.08 6.70 -15.97
C ASP A 82 -10.87 5.23 -16.40
N ALA A 83 -10.07 4.48 -15.65
CA ALA A 83 -9.75 3.07 -15.91
C ALA A 83 -10.09 2.15 -14.72
N ARG A 84 -10.38 0.89 -15.01
CA ARG A 84 -10.53 -0.20 -14.03
C ARG A 84 -9.19 -0.89 -13.78
N PRO A 85 -9.03 -1.64 -12.67
CA PRO A 85 -7.86 -2.48 -12.46
C PRO A 85 -7.70 -3.53 -13.58
N ASP A 86 -6.50 -3.61 -14.12
CA ASP A 86 -6.02 -4.60 -15.07
C ASP A 86 -4.92 -5.43 -14.38
N PRO A 87 -5.22 -6.66 -13.94
CA PRO A 87 -4.25 -7.51 -13.26
C PRO A 87 -3.16 -8.06 -14.20
N GLY A 88 -3.24 -7.77 -15.51
CA GLY A 88 -2.38 -8.37 -16.51
C GLY A 88 -2.69 -9.85 -16.78
N PRO A 89 -1.84 -10.54 -17.56
CA PRO A 89 -1.99 -11.97 -17.78
C PRO A 89 -1.81 -12.76 -16.48
N ARG A 90 -2.63 -13.80 -16.27
CA ARG A 90 -2.39 -14.73 -15.16
C ARG A 90 -1.07 -15.48 -15.38
N PRO A 91 -0.26 -15.68 -14.32
CA PRO A 91 0.93 -16.52 -14.40
C PRO A 91 0.58 -17.98 -14.70
#